data_AF-A0A530R533-F1
#
_entry.id   AF-A0A530R533-F1
#
_cell.length_a   1.000
_cell.length_b   1.000
_cell.length_c   1.000
_cell.angle_alpha   90.00
_cell.angle_beta   90.00
_cell.angle_gamma   90.00
#
_symmetry.space_group_name_H-M   'P 1'
#
loop_
_entity.id
_entity.type
_entity.pdbx_description
1 polymer ?
#
loop_
_entity_poly.entity_id
_entity_poly.type
_entity_poly.pdbx_seq_one_letter_code
_entity_poly.pdbx_strand_id
1 'polypeptide(L)'
;APTKKFDPDDFEAFLKLLPEKHDGVALRHAVEVRNDSFVVPEFAALARKYKVAIVYADHTKYPGIADITGDFIYARLQTGSDDNPDCYTPKGLDEWAARAKTWSEGKAPVDLPRVDPSTDAAVKPRDVFVYFITEGKVRAPFGAMALMKRVTG
;
A
#
# COMPACT_ATOMS: atom_id res chain seq x y z
N ALA A 1 1.83 18.22 -6.85
CA ALA A 1 3.06 17.92 -7.63
C ALA A 1 3.95 16.99 -6.81
N PRO A 2 4.68 16.04 -7.42
CA PRO A 2 5.57 15.10 -6.72
C PRO A 2 6.91 15.75 -6.33
N THR A 3 6.87 16.88 -5.63
CA THR A 3 8.06 17.73 -5.36
C THR A 3 8.84 17.34 -4.11
N LYS A 4 8.21 16.65 -3.15
CA LYS A 4 8.91 16.17 -1.96
C LYS A 4 9.85 15.02 -2.37
N LYS A 5 11.14 15.26 -2.26
CA LYS A 5 12.19 14.24 -2.42
C LYS A 5 12.49 13.57 -1.08
N PHE A 6 13.00 12.35 -1.14
CA PHE A 6 13.50 11.66 0.03
C PHE A 6 14.75 12.38 0.54
N ASP A 7 14.68 12.76 1.81
CA ASP A 7 15.78 13.24 2.63
C ASP A 7 15.63 12.45 3.93
N PRO A 8 16.59 11.60 4.31
CA PRO A 8 16.43 10.66 5.41
C PRO A 8 16.26 11.38 6.76
N ASP A 9 16.95 12.50 6.97
CA ASP A 9 16.89 13.23 8.24
C ASP A 9 15.56 13.95 8.39
N ASP A 10 15.10 14.63 7.32
CA ASP A 10 13.79 15.29 7.31
C ASP A 10 12.64 14.28 7.40
N PHE A 11 12.73 13.15 6.68
CA PHE A 11 11.70 12.13 6.74
C PHE A 11 11.64 11.47 8.12
N GLU A 12 12.78 11.16 8.74
CA GLU A 12 12.81 10.63 10.11
C GLU A 12 12.27 11.65 11.12
N ALA A 13 12.59 12.94 10.96
CA ALA A 13 12.05 14.00 11.80
C ALA A 13 10.51 14.05 11.70
N PHE A 14 9.95 13.91 10.50
CA PHE A 14 8.50 13.79 10.30
C PHE A 14 7.93 12.55 11.01
N LEU A 15 8.56 11.38 10.86
CA LEU A 15 8.11 10.14 11.52
C LEU A 15 8.08 10.25 13.05
N LYS A 16 9.06 10.96 13.65
CA LYS A 16 9.11 11.22 15.11
C LYS A 16 7.94 12.08 15.61
N LEU A 17 7.29 12.85 14.75
CA LEU A 17 6.14 13.68 15.10
C LEU A 17 4.81 12.90 15.06
N LEU A 18 4.80 11.69 14.51
CA LEU A 18 3.57 10.89 14.42
C LEU A 18 3.19 10.34 15.80
N PRO A 19 2.04 10.74 16.37
CA PRO A 19 1.65 10.30 17.70
C PRO A 19 1.26 8.82 17.71
N GLU A 20 1.69 8.07 18.73
CA GLU A 20 1.28 6.66 18.88
C GLU A 20 -0.19 6.51 19.30
N LYS A 21 -0.77 7.55 19.93
CA LYS A 21 -2.15 7.54 20.44
C LYS A 21 -2.76 8.94 20.43
N HIS A 22 -4.09 9.00 20.31
CA HIS A 22 -4.89 10.20 20.48
C HIS A 22 -6.17 9.85 21.23
N ASP A 23 -6.51 10.59 22.29
CA ASP A 23 -7.67 10.35 23.16
C ASP A 23 -7.84 8.88 23.61
N GLY A 24 -6.72 8.23 23.95
CA GLY A 24 -6.70 6.83 24.40
C GLY A 24 -6.79 5.78 23.28
N VAL A 25 -6.95 6.20 22.02
CA VAL A 25 -6.99 5.31 20.85
C VAL A 25 -5.58 5.18 20.26
N ALA A 26 -5.10 3.95 20.11
CA ALA A 26 -3.84 3.67 19.42
C ALA A 26 -3.96 4.00 17.92
N LEU A 27 -2.99 4.74 17.38
CA LEU A 27 -2.98 5.15 15.98
C LEU A 27 -2.09 4.24 15.14
N ARG A 28 -2.51 4.04 13.89
CA ARG A 28 -1.75 3.31 12.86
C ARG A 28 -1.52 4.26 11.69
N HIS A 29 -0.27 4.44 11.32
CA HIS A 29 0.13 5.43 10.32
C HIS A 29 0.44 4.76 8.98
N ALA A 30 0.04 5.41 7.89
CA ALA A 30 0.42 5.04 6.54
C ALA A 30 0.93 6.27 5.77
N VAL A 31 1.94 6.07 4.92
CA VAL A 31 2.51 7.15 4.08
C VAL A 31 2.51 6.73 2.61
N GLU A 32 2.06 7.65 1.75
CA GLU A 32 2.15 7.50 0.30
C GLU A 32 3.21 8.47 -0.24
N VAL A 33 4.21 7.91 -0.89
CA VAL A 33 5.27 8.67 -1.57
C VAL A 33 5.03 8.65 -3.07
N ARG A 34 5.36 9.75 -3.74
CA ARG A 34 5.08 9.94 -5.19
C ARG A 34 6.31 10.36 -5.98
N ASN A 35 7.51 10.15 -5.43
CA ASN A 35 8.76 10.58 -6.01
C ASN A 35 9.77 9.43 -5.96
N ASP A 36 10.48 9.19 -7.07
CA ASP A 36 11.39 8.06 -7.23
C ASP A 36 12.59 8.09 -6.30
N SER A 37 12.93 9.25 -5.72
CA SER A 37 13.98 9.33 -4.69
C SER A 37 13.67 8.51 -3.43
N PHE A 38 12.42 8.09 -3.21
CA PHE A 38 12.03 7.17 -2.14
C PHE A 38 12.23 5.69 -2.49
N VAL A 39 12.60 5.36 -3.74
CA VAL A 39 12.84 3.98 -4.20
C VAL A 39 14.23 3.52 -3.78
N VAL A 40 14.48 3.53 -2.47
CA VAL A 40 15.75 3.17 -1.84
C VAL A 40 15.51 2.39 -0.54
N PRO A 41 16.38 1.44 -0.16
CA PRO A 41 16.18 0.63 1.05
C PRO A 41 16.07 1.43 2.35
N GLU A 42 16.75 2.57 2.45
CA GLU A 42 16.78 3.44 3.63
C GLU A 42 15.39 3.99 3.99
N PHE A 43 14.57 4.26 2.97
CA PHE A 43 13.18 4.67 3.17
C PHE A 43 12.36 3.56 3.83
N ALA A 44 12.44 2.33 3.31
CA ALA A 44 11.74 1.18 3.89
C ALA A 44 12.25 0.86 5.30
N ALA A 45 13.56 0.99 5.55
CA ALA A 45 14.14 0.82 6.87
C ALA A 45 13.58 1.83 7.88
N LEU A 46 13.49 3.11 7.53
CA LEU A 46 12.87 4.14 8.38
C LEU A 46 11.39 3.86 8.62
N ALA A 47 10.60 3.57 7.57
CA ALA A 47 9.19 3.27 7.74
C ALA A 47 8.98 2.06 8.68
N ARG A 48 9.83 1.03 8.58
CA ARG A 48 9.82 -0.16 9.44
C ARG A 48 10.19 0.16 10.89
N LYS A 49 11.23 0.97 11.10
CA LYS A 49 11.68 1.42 12.45
C LYS A 49 10.55 2.12 13.22
N TYR A 50 9.74 2.92 12.51
CA TYR A 50 8.64 3.68 13.10
C TYR A 50 7.27 3.01 12.94
N LYS A 51 7.21 1.75 12.47
CA LYS A 51 5.98 0.96 12.26
C LYS A 51 4.94 1.66 11.37
N VAL A 52 5.41 2.45 10.41
CA VAL A 52 4.56 3.15 9.45
C VAL A 52 4.40 2.29 8.20
N ALA A 53 3.15 2.03 7.81
CA ALA A 53 2.85 1.29 6.59
C ALA A 53 3.17 2.14 5.35
N ILE A 54 3.93 1.60 4.40
CA ILE A 54 4.05 2.20 3.08
C ILE A 54 2.76 1.90 2.32
N VAL A 55 2.12 2.94 1.78
CA VAL A 55 0.97 2.78 0.91
C VAL A 55 1.44 2.19 -0.41
N TYR A 56 0.97 0.98 -0.74
CA TYR A 56 1.15 0.45 -2.07
C TYR A 56 0.21 1.19 -3.02
N ALA A 57 0.77 1.97 -3.94
CA ALA A 57 0.01 2.65 -4.97
C ALA A 57 0.15 1.90 -6.30
N ASP A 58 -0.94 1.30 -6.78
CA ASP A 58 -1.05 0.86 -8.17
C ASP A 58 -1.35 2.11 -9.02
N HIS A 59 -0.32 2.73 -9.55
CA HIS A 59 -0.43 4.01 -10.24
C HIS A 59 0.44 4.01 -11.50
N THR A 60 -0.05 4.60 -12.59
CA THR A 60 0.65 4.62 -13.89
C THR A 60 1.98 5.38 -13.85
N LYS A 61 2.05 6.46 -13.07
CA LYS A 61 3.22 7.36 -12.95
C LYS A 61 4.14 7.17 -11.75
N TYR A 62 3.63 6.72 -10.60
CA TYR A 62 4.35 6.79 -9.32
C TYR A 62 4.82 5.39 -8.91
N PRO A 63 5.93 5.27 -8.15
CA PRO A 63 6.48 3.97 -7.83
C PRO A 63 5.53 3.16 -6.93
N GLY A 64 5.33 1.89 -7.29
CA GLY A 64 4.81 0.89 -6.36
C GLY A 64 5.92 0.48 -5.40
N ILE A 65 5.61 0.40 -4.10
CA ILE A 65 6.54 -0.04 -3.06
C ILE A 65 5.77 -1.01 -2.16
N ALA A 66 6.09 -2.30 -2.26
CA ALA A 66 5.36 -3.39 -1.60
C ALA A 66 6.05 -3.90 -0.33
N ASP A 67 7.09 -3.19 0.14
CA ASP A 67 7.77 -3.49 1.40
C ASP A 67 6.79 -3.46 2.58
N ILE A 68 6.77 -4.53 3.36
CA ILE A 68 5.92 -4.64 4.54
C ILE A 68 6.65 -4.00 5.72
N THR A 69 6.26 -2.77 6.05
CA THR A 69 6.92 -1.96 7.09
C THR A 69 6.05 -1.71 8.32
N GLY A 70 4.73 -1.84 8.19
CA GLY A 70 3.76 -1.67 9.28
C GLY A 70 3.13 -2.97 9.76
N ASP A 71 2.25 -2.83 10.75
CA ASP A 71 1.42 -3.93 11.28
C ASP A 71 0.17 -4.22 10.43
N PHE A 72 -0.06 -3.45 9.36
CA PHE A 72 -1.16 -3.58 8.41
C PHE A 72 -0.70 -3.21 7.01
N ILE A 73 -1.52 -3.54 6.00
CA ILE A 73 -1.30 -3.21 4.60
C ILE A 73 -2.34 -2.19 4.15
N TYR A 74 -1.89 -1.18 3.40
CA TYR A 74 -2.75 -0.16 2.82
C TYR A 74 -2.44 -0.05 1.32
N ALA A 75 -3.36 -0.51 0.47
CA ALA A 75 -3.22 -0.49 -0.97
C ALA A 75 -4.24 0.47 -1.60
N ARG A 76 -3.78 1.28 -2.55
CA ARG A 76 -4.60 2.18 -3.36
C ARG A 76 -4.49 1.77 -4.81
N LEU A 77 -5.58 1.25 -5.34
CA LEU A 77 -5.74 0.83 -6.72
C LEU A 77 -6.17 2.02 -7.58
N GLN A 78 -5.27 2.53 -8.42
CA GLN A 78 -5.43 3.79 -9.15
C GLN A 78 -5.38 3.69 -10.67
N THR A 79 -5.32 2.48 -11.23
CA THR A 79 -5.26 2.22 -12.68
C THR A 79 -6.57 1.63 -13.25
N GLY A 80 -7.69 1.92 -12.60
CA GLY A 80 -9.02 1.48 -13.05
C GLY A 80 -9.46 2.16 -14.35
N SER A 81 -10.53 1.68 -14.97
CA SER A 81 -11.14 2.27 -16.16
C SER A 81 -12.65 2.25 -16.09
N ASP A 82 -13.29 3.28 -16.65
CA ASP A 82 -14.76 3.37 -16.77
C ASP A 82 -15.32 2.38 -17.80
N ASP A 83 -14.47 1.89 -18.73
CA ASP A 83 -14.80 0.86 -19.72
C ASP A 83 -14.98 -0.52 -19.08
N ASN A 84 -14.40 -0.72 -17.89
CA ASN A 84 -14.58 -1.92 -17.09
C ASN A 84 -15.78 -1.73 -16.14
N PRO A 85 -16.84 -2.55 -16.23
CA PRO A 85 -18.00 -2.43 -15.34
C PRO A 85 -17.66 -2.48 -13.85
N ASP A 86 -16.60 -3.22 -13.51
CA ASP A 86 -16.08 -3.38 -12.15
C ASP A 86 -14.76 -2.61 -11.92
N CYS A 87 -14.52 -1.52 -12.65
CA CYS A 87 -13.31 -0.67 -12.57
C CYS A 87 -12.03 -1.36 -13.10
N TYR A 88 -11.84 -2.64 -12.83
CA TYR A 88 -10.74 -3.47 -13.33
C TYR A 88 -11.29 -4.63 -14.15
N THR A 89 -10.43 -5.25 -14.95
CA THR A 89 -10.78 -6.49 -15.64
C THR A 89 -11.00 -7.62 -14.63
N PRO A 90 -11.79 -8.67 -14.97
CA PRO A 90 -11.97 -9.82 -14.09
C PRO A 90 -10.65 -10.45 -13.64
N LYS A 91 -9.71 -10.63 -14.59
CA LYS A 91 -8.36 -11.15 -14.30
C LYS A 91 -7.59 -10.23 -13.34
N GLY A 92 -7.63 -8.91 -13.56
CA GLY A 92 -6.96 -7.95 -12.67
C GLY A 92 -7.53 -8.00 -11.25
N LEU A 93 -8.84 -8.18 -11.09
CA LEU A 93 -9.46 -8.36 -9.78
C LEU A 93 -9.05 -9.68 -9.11
N ASP A 94 -8.86 -10.76 -9.86
CA ASP A 94 -8.38 -12.04 -9.33
C ASP A 94 -6.92 -11.93 -8.87
N GLU A 95 -6.07 -11.24 -9.62
CA GLU A 95 -4.69 -10.93 -9.24
C GLU A 95 -4.65 -10.09 -7.95
N TRP A 96 -5.50 -9.06 -7.84
CA TRP A 96 -5.62 -8.26 -6.63
C TRP A 96 -6.15 -9.05 -5.43
N ALA A 97 -7.09 -9.96 -5.63
CA ALA A 97 -7.57 -10.85 -4.58
C ALA A 97 -6.45 -11.78 -4.06
N ALA A 98 -5.66 -12.35 -4.96
CA ALA A 98 -4.52 -13.19 -4.60
C ALA A 98 -3.43 -12.41 -3.83
N ARG A 99 -3.13 -11.17 -4.25
CA ARG A 99 -2.21 -10.27 -3.53
C ARG A 99 -2.75 -9.93 -2.14
N ALA A 100 -4.03 -9.57 -2.03
CA ALA A 100 -4.68 -9.27 -0.75
C ALA A 100 -4.61 -10.46 0.23
N LYS A 101 -4.86 -11.69 -0.26
CA LYS A 101 -4.73 -12.91 0.54
C LYS A 101 -3.28 -13.16 0.98
N THR A 102 -2.32 -12.99 0.08
CA THR A 102 -0.89 -13.16 0.39
C THR A 102 -0.47 -12.19 1.51
N TRP A 103 -0.89 -10.94 1.39
CA TRP A 103 -0.68 -9.93 2.42
C TRP A 103 -1.38 -10.25 3.74
N SER A 104 -2.61 -10.78 3.71
CA SER A 104 -3.34 -11.12 4.94
C SER A 104 -2.71 -12.30 5.69
N GLU A 105 -2.04 -13.20 4.99
CA GLU A 105 -1.21 -14.27 5.58
C GLU A 105 0.14 -13.75 6.10
N GLY A 106 0.44 -12.47 5.87
CA GLY A 106 1.67 -11.83 6.31
C GLY A 106 2.87 -11.99 5.39
N LYS A 107 2.65 -12.47 4.17
CA LYS A 107 3.67 -12.66 3.14
C LYS A 107 3.65 -11.49 2.15
N ALA A 108 4.74 -11.32 1.40
CA ALA A 108 4.82 -10.34 0.32
C ALA A 108 4.48 -11.00 -1.04
N PRO A 109 3.61 -10.41 -1.87
CA PRO A 109 3.41 -10.83 -3.26
C PRO A 109 4.72 -10.76 -4.04
N VAL A 110 5.01 -11.81 -4.82
CA VAL A 110 6.28 -11.97 -5.55
C VAL A 110 6.37 -11.11 -6.81
N ASP A 111 5.22 -10.65 -7.31
CA ASP A 111 5.08 -9.88 -8.55
C ASP A 111 5.10 -8.36 -8.32
N LEU A 112 5.08 -7.92 -7.05
CA LEU A 112 5.09 -6.50 -6.71
C LEU A 112 6.50 -6.02 -6.34
N PRO A 113 6.88 -4.80 -6.77
CA PRO A 113 8.21 -4.26 -6.53
C PRO A 113 8.45 -3.97 -5.04
N ARG A 114 9.63 -4.36 -4.54
CA ARG A 114 10.16 -3.98 -3.22
C ARG A 114 11.42 -3.16 -3.39
N VAL A 115 11.61 -2.15 -2.55
CA VAL A 115 12.81 -1.32 -2.51
C VAL A 115 13.91 -1.94 -1.64
N ASP A 116 13.54 -2.78 -0.66
CA ASP A 116 14.44 -3.55 0.19
C ASP A 116 14.10 -5.05 0.11
N PRO A 117 14.36 -5.71 -1.04
CA PRO A 117 14.04 -7.13 -1.23
C PRO A 117 14.88 -8.07 -0.37
N SER A 118 15.97 -7.59 0.23
CA SER A 118 16.83 -8.33 1.15
C SER A 118 16.26 -8.50 2.56
N THR A 119 15.23 -7.72 2.91
CA THR A 119 14.66 -7.74 4.26
C THR A 119 13.21 -8.23 4.24
N ASP A 120 12.99 -9.41 4.81
CA ASP A 120 11.64 -9.95 4.97
C ASP A 120 11.02 -9.51 6.30
N ALA A 121 9.74 -9.17 6.26
CA ALA A 121 8.96 -8.95 7.46
C ALA A 121 8.58 -10.30 8.09
N ALA A 122 8.37 -10.30 9.41
CA ALA A 122 7.86 -11.49 10.09
C ALA A 122 6.53 -11.95 9.46
N VAL A 123 6.40 -13.26 9.23
CA VAL A 123 5.18 -13.88 8.71
C VAL A 123 4.16 -13.99 9.83
N LYS A 124 3.27 -12.99 9.89
CA LYS A 124 2.14 -12.92 10.83
C LYS A 124 0.92 -12.35 10.11
N PRO A 125 -0.31 -12.79 10.45
CA PRO A 125 -1.51 -12.22 9.85
C PRO A 125 -1.58 -10.70 9.99
N ARG A 126 -2.11 -10.02 8.97
CA ARG A 126 -2.23 -8.56 8.92
C ARG A 126 -3.60 -8.14 8.40
N ASP A 127 -4.11 -7.04 8.92
CA ASP A 127 -5.23 -6.34 8.28
C ASP A 127 -4.79 -5.81 6.91
N VAL A 128 -5.64 -5.98 5.90
CA VAL A 128 -5.38 -5.51 4.53
C VAL A 128 -6.51 -4.59 4.11
N PHE A 129 -6.18 -3.31 3.88
CA PHE A 129 -7.11 -2.30 3.39
C PHE A 129 -6.82 -2.03 1.93
N VAL A 130 -7.80 -2.27 1.04
CA VAL A 130 -7.67 -2.03 -0.40
C VAL A 130 -8.72 -1.00 -0.83
N TYR A 131 -8.26 0.09 -1.44
CA TYR A 131 -9.13 1.19 -1.91
C TYR A 131 -9.04 1.34 -3.42
N PHE A 132 -10.18 1.39 -4.10
CA PHE A 132 -10.28 1.76 -5.51
C PHE A 132 -10.46 3.27 -5.60
N ILE A 133 -9.57 3.99 -6.31
CA ILE A 133 -9.57 5.45 -6.34
C ILE A 133 -8.96 6.01 -7.62
N THR A 134 -9.23 7.29 -7.93
CA THR A 134 -8.65 8.04 -9.06
C THR A 134 -9.21 7.66 -10.43
N GLU A 135 -8.69 6.59 -11.07
CA GLU A 135 -9.13 6.17 -12.41
C GLU A 135 -10.26 5.13 -12.31
N GLY A 136 -11.18 5.14 -13.29
CA GLY A 136 -12.41 4.34 -13.18
C GLY A 136 -13.35 4.85 -12.07
N LYS A 137 -13.32 6.16 -11.75
CA LYS A 137 -13.87 6.72 -10.50
C LYS A 137 -15.35 6.38 -10.29
N VAL A 138 -16.16 6.40 -11.34
CA VAL A 138 -17.60 6.05 -11.23
C VAL A 138 -17.81 4.54 -11.06
N ARG A 139 -16.81 3.74 -11.44
CA ARG A 139 -16.80 2.28 -11.30
C ARG A 139 -16.12 1.80 -10.02
N ALA A 140 -15.40 2.65 -9.30
CA ALA A 140 -14.67 2.27 -8.08
C ALA A 140 -15.51 1.53 -7.02
N PRO A 141 -16.77 1.91 -6.72
CA PRO A 141 -17.61 1.13 -5.80
C PRO A 141 -17.89 -0.29 -6.31
N PHE A 142 -18.10 -0.45 -7.62
CA PHE A 142 -18.32 -1.77 -8.24
C PHE A 142 -17.06 -2.63 -8.15
N GLY A 143 -15.89 -2.05 -8.41
CA GLY A 143 -14.61 -2.73 -8.20
C GLY A 143 -14.39 -3.19 -6.77
N ALA A 144 -14.70 -2.34 -5.79
CA ALA A 144 -14.62 -2.71 -4.37
C ALA A 144 -15.56 -3.88 -4.01
N MET A 145 -16.82 -3.84 -4.48
CA MET A 145 -17.77 -4.95 -4.28
C MET A 145 -17.32 -6.22 -4.99
N ALA A 146 -16.77 -6.11 -6.19
CA ALA A 146 -16.27 -7.23 -6.98
C ALA A 146 -15.04 -7.89 -6.35
N LEU A 147 -14.13 -7.09 -5.77
CA LEU A 147 -12.99 -7.60 -4.99
C LEU A 147 -13.47 -8.26 -3.69
N MET A 148 -14.41 -7.62 -2.97
CA MET A 148 -14.96 -8.17 -1.72
C MET A 148 -15.51 -9.58 -1.93
N LYS A 149 -16.32 -9.80 -2.98
CA LYS A 149 -16.85 -11.13 -3.33
C LYS A 149 -15.77 -12.20 -3.54
N ARG A 150 -14.60 -11.81 -4.06
CA ARG A 150 -13.48 -12.73 -4.34
C ARG A 150 -12.68 -13.09 -3.11
N VAL A 151 -12.64 -12.22 -2.10
CA VAL A 151 -11.84 -12.44 -0.87
C VAL A 151 -12.67 -13.00 0.28
N THR A 152 -14.00 -12.91 0.23
CA THR A 152 -14.91 -13.50 1.23
C THR A 152 -15.40 -14.90 0.88
N GLY A 153 -15.16 -15.36 -0.36
CA GLY A 153 -15.47 -16.72 -0.80
C GLY A 153 -14.34 -17.69 -0.49
#